data_AF-A0A147BHZ9-F1
#
_entry.id   AF-A0A147BHZ9-F1
#
_cell.length_a   1.000
_cell.length_b   1.000
_cell.length_c   1.000
_cell.angle_alpha   90.00
_cell.angle_beta   90.00
_cell.angle_gamma   90.00
#
_symmetry.space_group_name_H-M   'P 1'
#
loop_
_entity.id
_entity.type
_entity.pdbx_description
1 polymer ?
#
loop_
_entity_poly.entity_id
_entity_poly.type
_entity_poly.pdbx_seq_one_letter_code
_entity_poly.pdbx_strand_id
1 'polypeptide(L)'
;LLSEWQCRAPRPFASCDGSVRPRHVYYFNNRTNQCESDFTCAKGMNTFEDKICCITECPYGELRANSVLHVLVPFISSELMLTFSFRAL
;
A
#
# COMPACT_ATOMS: atom_id res chain seq x y z
N LEU A 1 -0.25 4.60 6.24
CA LEU A 1 -1.72 4.69 6.10
C LEU A 1 -2.08 5.93 5.28
N LEU A 2 -2.87 5.80 4.21
CA LEU A 2 -3.37 6.91 3.40
C LEU A 2 -4.75 7.36 3.86
N SER A 3 -5.15 8.58 3.53
CA SER A 3 -6.53 9.03 3.74
C SER A 3 -7.49 8.44 2.70
N GLU A 4 -8.79 8.38 3.01
CA GLU A 4 -9.80 7.84 2.10
C GLU A 4 -9.82 8.57 0.76
N TRP A 5 -9.69 9.90 0.81
CA TRP A 5 -9.57 10.72 -0.39
C TRP A 5 -8.36 10.32 -1.25
N GLN A 6 -7.20 10.07 -0.63
CA GLN A 6 -5.99 9.66 -1.36
C GLN A 6 -6.14 8.27 -1.99
N CYS A 7 -6.78 7.34 -1.29
CA CYS A 7 -7.07 6.00 -1.82
C CYS A 7 -8.10 6.04 -2.96
N ARG A 8 -9.07 6.95 -2.91
CA ARG A 8 -10.12 7.10 -3.94
C ARG A 8 -9.73 8.06 -5.07
N ALA A 9 -8.57 8.70 -4.97
CA ALA A 9 -8.11 9.67 -5.95
C ALA A 9 -7.95 9.02 -7.34
N PRO A 10 -8.28 9.74 -8.43
CA PRO A 10 -8.05 9.27 -9.78
C PRO A 10 -6.59 8.91 -10.02
N ARG A 11 -6.36 7.73 -10.61
CA ARG A 11 -5.03 7.27 -11.00
C ARG A 11 -4.69 7.75 -12.41
N PRO A 12 -3.49 8.31 -12.65
CA PRO A 12 -3.04 8.59 -14.00
C PRO A 12 -2.78 7.27 -14.74
N PHE A 13 -3.26 7.18 -15.97
CA PHE A 13 -2.81 6.14 -16.89
C PHE A 13 -1.45 6.54 -17.47
N ALA A 14 -0.46 5.65 -17.39
CA ALA A 14 0.86 5.90 -17.96
C ALA A 14 1.10 4.99 -19.16
N SER A 15 1.55 5.58 -20.27
CA SER A 15 2.18 4.83 -21.35
C SER A 15 3.64 4.60 -21.00
N CYS A 16 4.09 3.35 -21.02
CA CYS A 16 5.46 3.03 -20.70
C CYS A 16 6.37 3.29 -21.90
N ASP A 17 7.50 3.94 -21.65
CA ASP A 17 8.59 3.98 -22.62
C ASP A 17 9.20 2.58 -22.80
N GLY A 18 9.80 2.30 -23.95
CA GLY A 18 10.40 0.99 -24.27
C GLY A 18 11.53 0.57 -23.32
N SER A 19 12.15 1.52 -22.61
CA SER A 19 13.16 1.24 -21.58
C SER A 19 12.57 0.87 -20.21
N VAL A 20 11.28 1.17 -19.97
CA VAL A 20 10.62 0.95 -18.68
C VAL A 20 9.73 -0.28 -18.75
N ARG A 21 10.14 -1.34 -18.06
CA ARG A 21 9.33 -2.55 -17.96
C ARG A 21 8.11 -2.30 -17.08
N PRO A 22 6.88 -2.56 -17.57
CA PRO A 22 5.71 -2.55 -16.71
C PRO A 22 5.82 -3.68 -15.68
N ARG A 23 5.11 -3.52 -14.56
CA ARG A 23 5.09 -4.47 -13.46
C ARG A 23 3.68 -4.64 -12.92
N HIS A 24 3.46 -5.75 -12.23
CA HIS A 24 2.23 -5.96 -11.51
C HIS A 24 2.22 -5.09 -10.26
N VAL A 25 1.21 -4.26 -10.13
CA VAL A 25 0.97 -3.39 -8.98
C VAL A 25 -0.46 -3.58 -8.48
N TYR A 26 -0.73 -3.12 -7.27
CA TYR A 26 -2.03 -3.07 -6.64
C TYR A 26 -2.46 -1.64 -6.37
N TYR A 27 -3.77 -1.40 -6.35
CA TYR A 27 -4.34 -0.07 -6.11
C TYR A 27 -5.77 -0.16 -5.59
N PHE A 28 -6.18 0.83 -4.82
CA PHE A 28 -7.54 0.93 -4.34
C PHE A 28 -8.43 1.53 -5.44
N ASN A 29 -9.40 0.76 -5.91
CA ASN A 29 -10.34 1.20 -6.93
C ASN A 29 -11.60 1.76 -6.26
N ASN A 30 -11.84 3.06 -6.47
CA ASN A 30 -13.02 3.74 -5.90
C ASN A 30 -14.36 3.17 -6.41
N ARG A 31 -14.41 2.63 -7.63
CA ARG A 31 -15.65 2.13 -8.23
C ARG A 31 -16.05 0.77 -7.68
N THR A 32 -15.08 -0.11 -7.47
CA THR A 32 -15.32 -1.47 -6.96
C THR A 32 -15.11 -1.57 -5.45
N ASN A 33 -14.57 -0.51 -4.84
CA ASN A 33 -14.35 -0.38 -3.41
C ASN A 33 -13.43 -1.47 -2.84
N GLN A 34 -12.38 -1.83 -3.60
CA GLN A 34 -11.43 -2.90 -3.25
C GLN A 34 -10.05 -2.66 -3.87
N CYS A 35 -9.04 -3.38 -3.37
CA CYS A 35 -7.71 -3.40 -3.96
C CYS A 35 -7.65 -4.35 -5.17
N GLU A 36 -7.32 -3.79 -6.34
CA GLU A 36 -7.22 -4.51 -7.62
C GLU A 36 -5.79 -4.49 -8.14
N SER A 37 -5.45 -5.46 -9.01
CA SER A 37 -4.16 -5.50 -9.67
C SER A 37 -4.21 -4.80 -11.03
N ASP A 38 -3.07 -4.26 -11.44
CA ASP A 38 -2.85 -3.62 -12.74
C ASP A 38 -1.45 -3.99 -13.25
N PHE A 39 -1.24 -3.95 -14.56
CA PHE A 39 0.07 -4.16 -15.19
C PHE A 39 0.53 -2.87 -15.84
N THR A 40 1.32 -2.09 -15.12
CA THR A 40 1.67 -0.73 -15.52
C THR A 40 3.08 -0.36 -15.05
N CYS A 41 3.63 0.69 -15.63
CA CYS A 41 4.82 1.39 -15.13
C CYS A 41 4.47 2.67 -14.36
N ALA A 42 3.17 3.00 -14.25
CA ALA A 42 2.71 4.17 -13.53
C ALA A 42 3.15 4.08 -12.05
N LYS A 43 3.58 5.22 -11.52
CA LYS A 43 3.88 5.39 -10.09
C LYS A 43 2.90 6.39 -9.49
N GLY A 44 2.63 6.24 -8.21
CA GLY A 44 1.69 7.12 -7.51
C GLY A 44 1.46 6.65 -6.10
N MET A 45 0.77 7.50 -5.32
CA MET A 45 0.51 7.22 -3.91
C MET A 45 -0.50 6.08 -3.73
N ASN A 46 -1.51 5.99 -4.60
CA ASN A 46 -2.42 4.85 -4.68
C ASN A 46 -1.84 3.72 -5.56
N THR A 47 -0.52 3.43 -5.48
CA THR A 47 0.14 2.36 -6.25
C THR A 47 1.07 1.58 -5.34
N PHE A 48 0.82 0.29 -5.18
CA PHE A 48 1.55 -0.58 -4.26
C PHE A 48 2.11 -1.78 -5.00
N GLU A 49 3.28 -2.29 -4.60
CA GLU A 49 3.83 -3.52 -5.20
C GLU A 49 3.17 -4.78 -4.64
N ASP A 50 2.53 -4.67 -3.47
CA ASP A 50 1.93 -5.78 -2.75
C ASP A 50 0.46 -5.53 -2.39
N LYS A 51 -0.36 -6.59 -2.44
CA LYS A 51 -1.80 -6.52 -2.17
C LYS A 51 -2.09 -6.23 -0.71
N ILE A 52 -1.33 -6.82 0.21
CA ILE A 52 -1.47 -6.59 1.66
C ILE A 52 -1.14 -5.14 1.96
N CYS A 53 -0.08 -4.59 1.37
CA CYS A 53 0.22 -3.15 1.48
C CYS A 53 -0.97 -2.29 1.03
N CYS A 54 -1.59 -2.59 -0.11
CA CYS A 54 -2.78 -1.84 -0.56
C CYS A 54 -3.93 -1.90 0.48
N ILE A 55 -4.24 -3.08 1.01
CA ILE A 55 -5.34 -3.27 1.97
C ILE A 55 -5.03 -2.56 3.31
N THR A 56 -3.80 -2.67 3.79
CA THR A 56 -3.36 -2.05 5.04
C THR A 56 -3.29 -0.53 4.92
N GLU A 57 -2.84 -0.01 3.78
CA GLU A 57 -2.71 1.43 3.54
C GLU A 57 -4.05 2.10 3.15
N CYS A 58 -4.97 1.35 2.53
CA CYS A 58 -6.30 1.79 2.11
C CYS A 58 -7.41 0.87 2.66
N PRO A 59 -7.69 0.89 3.98
CA PRO A 59 -8.68 0.01 4.63
C PRO A 59 -10.13 0.50 4.46
N TYR A 60 -10.46 1.12 3.32
CA TYR A 60 -11.76 1.76 3.06
C TYR A 60 -12.72 0.91 2.21
N GLY A 61 -12.25 -0.26 1.79
CA GLY A 61 -13.02 -1.18 0.97
C GLY A 61 -13.91 -2.10 1.78
N GLU A 62 -14.69 -2.93 1.09
CA GLU A 62 -15.43 -3.99 1.75
C GLU A 62 -14.47 -5.03 2.32
N LEU A 63 -14.21 -4.91 3.62
CA LEU A 63 -13.60 -5.96 4.40
C LEU A 63 -14.59 -7.13 4.41
N ARG A 64 -14.25 -8.25 3.74
CA ARG A 64 -14.76 -9.54 4.21
C ARG A 64 -14.14 -9.75 5.58
N ALA A 65 -14.89 -9.36 6.61
CA ALA A 65 -14.51 -9.45 8.01
C ALA A 65 -13.92 -10.82 8.29
N ASN A 66 -12.59 -10.85 8.50
CA ASN A 66 -11.77 -11.86 9.18
C ASN A 66 -10.38 -11.89 8.54
N SER A 67 -9.46 -11.01 8.96
CA SER A 67 -7.99 -11.25 8.99
C SER A 67 -7.14 -10.07 9.51
N VAL A 68 -7.64 -8.82 9.53
CA VAL A 68 -6.77 -7.63 9.76
C VAL A 68 -6.64 -7.21 11.24
N LEU A 69 -6.79 -8.13 12.20
CA LEU A 69 -6.52 -7.82 13.61
C LEU A 69 -5.02 -7.93 13.97
N HIS A 70 -4.18 -8.50 13.10
CA HIS A 70 -2.78 -8.82 13.40
C HIS A 70 -1.72 -7.84 12.85
N VAL A 71 -2.09 -6.80 12.10
CA VAL A 71 -1.11 -5.80 11.60
C VAL A 71 -1.27 -4.47 12.35
N LEU A 72 -1.44 -4.55 13.67
CA LEU A 72 -1.13 -3.42 14.54
C LEU A 72 0.39 -3.24 14.51
N VAL A 73 0.86 -2.33 13.64
CA VAL A 73 2.04 -1.48 13.79
C VAL A 73 3.30 -2.17 14.38
N PRO A 74 4.37 -2.26 13.58
CA PRO A 74 5.42 -1.30 13.85
C PRO A 74 6.04 -0.72 12.56
N PHE A 75 5.48 0.39 12.07
CA PHE A 75 6.36 1.46 11.60
C PHE A 75 6.91 2.12 12.86
N ILE A 76 7.98 1.53 13.42
CA ILE A 76 8.84 2.28 14.34
C ILE A 76 9.42 3.41 13.50
N SER A 77 8.93 4.62 13.74
CA SER A 77 9.56 5.86 13.29
C SER A 77 11.06 5.75 13.47
N SER A 78 11.81 6.18 12.46
CA SER A 78 13.28 6.18 12.38
C SER A 78 13.98 7.07 13.43
N GLU A 79 13.38 7.31 14.60
CA GLU A 79 13.94 8.04 15.74
C GLU A 79 14.09 7.21 17.02
N LEU A 80 13.61 5.96 17.08
CA LEU A 80 13.80 5.10 18.28
C LEU A 80 14.98 4.12 18.14
N MET A 81 16.11 4.60 17.62
CA MET A 81 17.37 3.86 17.47
C MET A 81 18.36 4.10 18.64
N LEU A 82 17.90 4.48 19.85
CA LEU A 82 18.84 4.98 20.88
C LEU A 82 18.59 4.68 22.37
N THR A 83 17.79 3.70 22.83
CA THR A 83 17.59 3.55 24.31
C THR A 83 17.57 2.19 25.01
N PHE A 84 17.67 1.01 24.38
CA PHE A 84 17.79 -0.24 25.15
C PHE A 84 18.81 -1.20 24.50
N SER A 85 20.11 -0.98 24.72
CA SER A 85 20.90 -1.44 25.87
C SER A 85 21.05 -2.97 25.91
N PHE A 86 22.28 -3.39 25.59
CA PHE A 86 23.01 -4.57 26.08
C PHE A 86 22.27 -5.92 26.21
N ARG A 87 22.75 -6.86 25.38
CA ARG A 87 23.02 -8.28 25.69
C ARG A 87 22.54 -8.75 27.08
N ALA A 88 21.48 -9.55 27.09
CA ALA A 88 21.25 -10.55 28.11
C ALA A 88 21.10 -11.92 27.44
N LEU A 89 22.26 -12.55 27.19
CA LEU A 89 22.58 -13.98 27.34
C LEU A 89 23.98 -14.24 26.75
#